data_AF-A0A935WGV6-F1
#
_entry.id   AF-A0A935WGV6-F1
#
_cell.length_a   1.000
_cell.length_b   1.000
_cell.length_c   1.000
_cell.angle_alpha   90.00
_cell.angle_beta   90.00
_cell.angle_gamma   90.00
#
_symmetry.space_group_name_H-M   'P 1'
#
loop_
_entity.id
_entity.type
_entity.pdbx_description
1 polymer ?
#
loop_
_entity_poly.entity_id
_entity_poly.type
_entity_poly.pdbx_seq_one_letter_code
_entity_poly.pdbx_strand_id
1 'polypeptide(L)'
;MPADNQFAGEDLGPDFASWFRFDPTTNGLIANPQASWKVQRPNSGGYALVRVIRMVATQTTLDSVEFEWRLESAGALGAAQTKVVGTGGGTIGLDLGTGTQVAATGCGWDVSADVNFIVTVNSGCQAGSFPLDVTQTFAGTTAASDAPEYGPFLARISGPIPSSFSDPEAPFLYDLAADQRLTPTFNTYLIRVGTDTWKLQLIDYYSPTGQSGYPTLRFQRIQ
;
A
#
# COMPACT_ATOMS: atom_id res chain seq x y z
N MET A 1 -6.93 -32.08 -16.55
CA MET A 1 -6.99 -30.91 -15.65
C MET A 1 -7.04 -31.43 -14.22
N PRO A 2 -6.39 -30.76 -13.26
CA PRO A 2 -6.63 -31.03 -11.83
C PRO A 2 -8.13 -30.94 -11.52
N ALA A 3 -8.59 -31.69 -10.53
CA ALA A 3 -9.99 -31.64 -10.10
C ALA A 3 -10.30 -30.31 -9.38
N ASP A 4 -11.55 -29.85 -9.42
CA ASP A 4 -11.98 -28.57 -8.82
C ASP A 4 -11.59 -28.42 -7.33
N ASN A 5 -11.50 -29.53 -6.60
CA ASN A 5 -11.08 -29.57 -5.18
C ASN A 5 -9.55 -29.58 -4.98
N GLN A 6 -8.78 -29.60 -6.06
CA GLN A 6 -7.32 -29.46 -6.06
C GLN A 6 -6.88 -28.02 -6.30
N PHE A 7 -7.81 -27.14 -6.67
CA PHE A 7 -7.62 -25.70 -6.49
C PHE A 7 -7.82 -25.42 -5.01
N ALA A 8 -6.72 -25.34 -4.27
CA ALA A 8 -6.75 -24.59 -3.03
C ALA A 8 -7.14 -23.17 -3.44
N GLY A 9 -8.30 -22.71 -2.99
CA GLY A 9 -8.51 -21.27 -2.95
C GLY A 9 -7.37 -20.74 -2.11
N GLU A 10 -6.43 -20.04 -2.73
CA GLU A 10 -5.60 -19.10 -2.01
C GLU A 10 -6.59 -18.05 -1.52
N ASP A 11 -7.13 -18.30 -0.33
CA ASP A 11 -7.59 -17.20 0.51
C ASP A 11 -6.43 -16.22 0.47
N LEU A 12 -6.68 -14.99 0.01
CA LEU A 12 -5.66 -13.96 0.02
C LEU A 12 -5.18 -13.93 1.46
N GLY A 13 -4.01 -14.52 1.71
CA GLY A 13 -3.39 -14.47 3.02
C GLY A 13 -3.40 -13.00 3.45
N PRO A 14 -3.60 -12.70 4.74
CA PRO A 14 -3.68 -11.32 5.19
C PRO A 14 -2.54 -10.51 4.55
N ASP A 15 -2.91 -9.53 3.73
CA ASP A 15 -1.93 -8.65 3.13
C ASP A 15 -1.37 -7.80 4.27
N PHE A 16 -0.10 -7.98 4.60
CA PHE A 16 0.56 -7.20 5.66
C PHE A 16 1.36 -6.03 5.10
N ALA A 17 1.42 -5.88 3.77
CA ALA A 17 2.28 -4.93 3.09
C ALA A 17 1.53 -3.67 2.59
N SER A 18 0.21 -3.74 2.35
CA SER A 18 -0.59 -2.61 1.87
C SER A 18 -1.51 -2.05 2.95
N TRP A 19 -1.62 -0.73 3.01
CA TRP A 19 -2.53 -0.03 3.92
C TRP A 19 -4.01 -0.07 3.48
N PHE A 20 -4.30 -0.58 2.28
CA PHE A 20 -5.66 -0.78 1.78
C PHE A 20 -5.78 -2.09 1.01
N ARG A 21 -7.01 -2.57 0.85
CA ARG A 21 -7.34 -3.79 0.08
C ARG A 21 -8.71 -3.65 -0.58
N PHE A 22 -8.95 -4.50 -1.57
CA PHE A 22 -10.29 -4.62 -2.18
C PHE A 22 -11.22 -5.44 -1.28
N ASP A 23 -12.45 -4.98 -1.09
CA ASP A 23 -13.52 -5.72 -0.41
C ASP A 23 -14.59 -6.15 -1.43
N PRO A 24 -14.73 -7.46 -1.69
CA PRO A 24 -15.74 -7.96 -2.63
C PRO A 24 -17.17 -7.75 -2.12
N THR A 25 -17.37 -7.56 -0.81
CA THR A 25 -18.71 -7.34 -0.23
C THR A 25 -19.24 -5.97 -0.59
N THR A 26 -18.39 -4.94 -0.48
CA THR A 26 -18.73 -3.55 -0.80
C THR A 26 -18.37 -3.16 -2.23
N ASN A 27 -17.68 -4.04 -2.97
CA ASN A 27 -17.16 -3.79 -4.31
C ASN A 27 -16.33 -2.49 -4.37
N GLY A 28 -15.48 -2.28 -3.36
CA GLY A 28 -14.72 -1.04 -3.17
C GLY A 28 -13.40 -1.26 -2.43
N LEU A 29 -12.60 -0.20 -2.37
CA LEU A 29 -11.37 -0.19 -1.57
C LEU A 29 -11.70 0.12 -0.11
N ILE A 30 -11.15 -0.68 0.78
CA ILE A 30 -11.24 -0.49 2.23
C ILE A 30 -9.85 -0.44 2.85
N ALA A 31 -9.75 0.18 4.03
CA ALA A 31 -8.51 0.17 4.80
C ALA A 31 -8.13 -1.26 5.20
N ASN A 32 -6.82 -1.48 5.33
CA ASN A 32 -6.27 -2.75 5.79
C ASN A 32 -5.64 -2.58 7.19
N PRO A 33 -6.44 -2.75 8.27
CA PRO A 33 -5.95 -2.56 9.63
C PRO A 33 -4.98 -3.65 10.11
N GLN A 34 -4.74 -4.69 9.30
CA GLN A 34 -3.75 -5.73 9.60
C GLN A 34 -2.32 -5.29 9.22
N ALA A 35 -2.19 -4.39 8.24
CA ALA A 35 -0.91 -3.81 7.88
C ALA A 35 -0.57 -2.68 8.86
N SER A 36 0.64 -2.71 9.40
CA SER A 36 1.12 -1.75 10.39
C SER A 36 2.61 -1.55 10.21
N TRP A 37 3.10 -0.37 10.58
CA TRP A 37 4.49 0.00 10.37
C TRP A 37 5.05 0.70 11.60
N LYS A 38 6.26 0.31 11.96
CA LYS A 38 7.13 1.09 12.82
C LYS A 38 7.57 2.31 12.01
N VAL A 39 7.55 3.49 12.61
CA VAL A 39 7.90 4.76 11.98
C VAL A 39 8.97 5.43 12.82
N GLN A 40 10.12 5.73 12.21
CA GLN A 40 11.07 6.69 12.70
C GLN A 40 10.59 8.08 12.32
N ARG A 41 10.41 8.94 13.33
CA ARG A 41 9.89 10.30 13.15
C ARG A 41 11.02 11.27 12.74
N PRO A 42 10.71 12.37 12.03
CA PRO A 42 11.70 13.36 11.62
C PRO A 42 12.53 13.90 12.78
N ASN A 43 13.77 14.31 12.49
CA ASN A 43 14.62 15.11 13.40
C ASN A 43 14.67 14.61 14.85
N SER A 44 14.83 13.30 15.07
CA SER A 44 14.83 12.65 16.39
C SER A 44 13.53 12.74 17.19
N GLY A 45 12.39 12.96 16.51
CA GLY A 45 11.05 12.98 17.11
C GLY A 45 10.59 11.66 17.76
N GLY A 46 11.48 10.67 17.86
CA GLY A 46 11.25 9.36 18.42
C GLY A 46 10.71 8.38 17.40
N TYR A 47 9.98 7.38 17.90
CA TYR A 47 9.42 6.31 17.10
C TYR A 47 7.92 6.19 17.35
N ALA A 48 7.20 5.64 16.38
CA ALA A 48 5.79 5.36 16.49
C ALA A 48 5.45 4.02 15.83
N LEU A 49 4.32 3.44 16.20
CA LEU A 49 3.68 2.37 15.45
C LEU A 49 2.41 2.93 14.83
N VAL A 50 2.22 2.75 13.52
CA VAL A 50 1.15 3.39 12.75
C VAL A 50 0.41 2.35 11.89
N ARG A 51 -0.91 2.53 11.72
CA ARG A 51 -1.71 1.84 10.70
C ARG A 51 -2.85 2.72 10.21
N VAL A 52 -3.47 2.32 9.10
CA VAL A 52 -4.72 2.92 8.60
C VAL A 52 -5.87 1.99 8.97
N ILE A 53 -6.87 2.50 9.68
CA ILE A 53 -8.01 1.70 10.17
C ILE A 53 -9.31 1.95 9.41
N ARG A 54 -9.44 3.11 8.76
CA ARG A 54 -10.57 3.45 7.88
C ARG A 54 -10.12 4.33 6.73
N MET A 55 -10.89 4.32 5.65
CA MET A 55 -10.73 5.25 4.54
C MET A 55 -12.08 5.56 3.92
N VAL A 56 -12.18 6.75 3.31
CA VAL A 56 -13.27 7.15 2.42
C VAL A 56 -12.64 7.46 1.08
N ALA A 57 -13.10 6.78 0.04
CA ALA A 57 -12.57 6.92 -1.30
C ALA A 57 -13.61 6.57 -2.36
N THR A 58 -13.39 7.07 -3.57
CA THR A 58 -13.99 6.54 -4.79
C THR A 58 -13.04 5.51 -5.42
N GLN A 59 -13.34 4.98 -6.61
CA GLN A 59 -12.40 4.10 -7.32
C GLN A 59 -11.10 4.80 -7.75
N THR A 60 -11.09 6.13 -7.84
CA THR A 60 -9.99 6.90 -8.43
C THR A 60 -9.47 8.01 -7.52
N THR A 61 -10.07 8.23 -6.37
CA THR A 61 -9.76 9.39 -5.51
C THR A 61 -9.92 9.02 -4.04
N LEU A 62 -8.89 9.31 -3.24
CA LEU A 62 -8.94 9.21 -1.79
C LEU A 62 -9.44 10.51 -1.18
N ASP A 63 -10.53 10.46 -0.42
CA ASP A 63 -11.10 11.63 0.27
C ASP A 63 -10.52 11.78 1.68
N SER A 64 -10.42 10.67 2.43
CA SER A 64 -9.83 10.69 3.77
C SER A 64 -9.32 9.32 4.21
N VAL A 65 -8.42 9.35 5.20
CA VAL A 65 -7.93 8.17 5.93
C VAL A 65 -8.02 8.42 7.43
N GLU A 66 -8.34 7.37 8.19
CA GLU A 66 -8.23 7.36 9.64
C GLU A 66 -6.96 6.61 10.02
N PHE A 67 -5.97 7.35 10.51
CA PHE A 67 -4.75 6.77 11.09
C PHE A 67 -5.02 6.37 12.53
N GLU A 68 -4.44 5.24 12.94
CA GLU A 68 -4.26 4.86 14.33
C GLU A 68 -2.76 4.72 14.60
N TRP A 69 -2.28 5.30 15.69
CA TRP A 69 -0.88 5.21 16.06
C TRP A 69 -0.63 5.12 17.56
N ARG A 70 0.56 4.64 17.92
CA ARG A 70 1.08 4.61 19.30
C ARG A 70 2.45 5.26 19.27
N LEU A 71 2.67 6.29 20.09
CA LEU A 71 3.99 6.92 20.24
C LEU A 71 4.86 6.10 21.19
N GLU A 72 6.12 5.94 20.84
CA GLU A 72 7.10 5.34 21.73
C GLU A 72 7.73 6.40 22.65
N SER A 73 7.80 6.09 23.93
CA SER A 73 8.52 6.87 24.92
C SER A 73 9.26 5.94 25.87
N ALA A 74 10.53 6.24 26.16
CA ALA A 74 11.39 5.44 27.03
C ALA A 74 11.44 3.93 26.65
N GLY A 75 11.45 3.61 25.35
CA GLY A 75 11.55 2.23 24.85
C GLY A 75 10.23 1.45 24.86
N ALA A 76 9.09 2.09 25.13
CA ALA A 76 7.79 1.45 25.16
C ALA A 76 6.73 2.26 24.40
N LEU A 77 5.92 1.56 23.61
CA LEU A 77 4.78 2.13 22.89
C LEU A 77 3.62 2.42 23.85
N GLY A 78 3.17 3.67 23.87
CA GLY A 78 2.06 4.15 24.67
C GLY A 78 0.67 3.71 24.17
N ALA A 79 -0.34 4.45 24.62
CA ALA A 79 -1.73 4.24 24.24
C ALA A 79 -1.98 4.57 22.75
N ALA A 80 -2.95 3.89 22.16
CA ALA A 80 -3.37 4.18 20.79
C ALA A 80 -4.10 5.52 20.70
N GLN A 81 -3.82 6.25 19.63
CA GLN A 81 -4.43 7.53 19.26
C GLN A 81 -4.99 7.39 17.85
N THR A 82 -6.03 8.14 17.52
CA THR A 82 -6.62 8.13 16.16
C THR A 82 -6.84 9.53 15.62
N LYS A 83 -6.79 9.66 14.29
CA LYS A 83 -7.07 10.90 13.58
C LYS A 83 -7.56 10.63 12.18
N VAL A 84 -8.72 11.20 11.85
CA VAL A 84 -9.17 11.34 10.46
C VAL A 84 -8.44 12.50 9.82
N VAL A 85 -7.83 12.23 8.68
CA VAL A 85 -7.08 13.17 7.84
C VAL A 85 -7.78 13.25 6.48
N GLY A 86 -8.28 14.42 6.14
CA GLY A 86 -8.90 14.69 4.84
C GLY A 86 -7.88 15.20 3.83
N THR A 87 -7.82 14.60 2.64
CA THR A 87 -6.86 14.96 1.58
C THR A 87 -7.15 16.33 0.98
N GLY A 88 -8.41 16.76 0.99
CA GLY A 88 -8.83 18.06 0.45
C GLY A 88 -8.50 18.24 -1.05
N GLY A 89 -8.31 17.14 -1.77
CA GLY A 89 -7.89 17.13 -3.18
C GLY A 89 -6.38 17.19 -3.41
N GLY A 90 -5.55 17.02 -2.37
CA GLY A 90 -4.09 16.98 -2.51
C GLY A 90 -3.39 16.16 -1.43
N THR A 91 -2.09 16.41 -1.25
CA THR A 91 -1.29 15.75 -0.22
C THR A 91 -1.40 16.50 1.11
N ILE A 92 -1.63 15.75 2.19
CA ILE A 92 -1.75 16.30 3.53
C ILE A 92 -0.93 15.49 4.53
N GLY A 93 -0.27 16.18 5.45
CA GLY A 93 0.55 15.59 6.50
C GLY A 93 -0.18 15.45 7.83
N LEU A 94 0.29 14.53 8.66
CA LEU A 94 -0.08 14.35 10.05
C LEU A 94 1.20 14.39 10.89
N ASP A 95 1.22 15.27 11.89
CA ASP A 95 2.17 15.21 13.00
C ASP A 95 1.62 14.24 14.05
N LEU A 96 2.25 13.09 14.20
CA LEU A 96 1.88 12.04 15.15
C LEU A 96 2.14 12.47 16.61
N GLY A 97 3.09 13.37 16.84
CA GLY A 97 3.42 13.88 18.17
C GLY A 97 2.33 14.76 18.74
N THR A 98 1.70 15.58 17.89
CA THR A 98 0.62 16.49 18.29
C THR A 98 -0.77 15.99 17.88
N GLY A 99 -0.87 15.01 16.98
CA GLY A 99 -2.14 14.56 16.37
C GLY A 99 -2.75 15.58 15.40
N THR A 100 -1.95 16.51 14.89
CA THR A 100 -2.41 17.65 14.09
C THR A 100 -2.24 17.40 12.60
N GLN A 101 -3.29 17.67 11.84
CA GLN A 101 -3.23 17.71 10.37
C GLN A 101 -2.54 18.99 9.92
N VAL A 102 -1.53 18.88 9.07
CA VAL A 102 -0.67 19.98 8.62
C VAL A 102 -0.40 19.86 7.12
N ALA A 103 0.07 20.94 6.48
CA ALA A 103 0.59 20.85 5.12
C ALA A 103 1.81 19.91 5.08
N ALA A 104 1.90 19.04 4.07
CA ALA A 104 3.02 18.13 3.87
C ALA A 104 4.27 18.85 3.31
N THR A 105 4.73 19.87 4.03
CA THR A 105 5.86 20.73 3.66
C THR A 105 6.81 20.91 4.84
N GLY A 106 8.12 20.96 4.58
CA GLY A 106 9.12 21.02 5.65
C GLY A 106 9.10 19.78 6.55
N CYS A 107 9.57 19.93 7.79
CA CYS A 107 9.72 18.82 8.75
C CYS A 107 8.62 18.74 9.82
N GLY A 108 7.50 19.45 9.63
CA GLY A 108 6.42 19.52 10.61
C GLY A 108 5.40 18.38 10.54
N TRP A 109 5.65 17.34 9.74
CA TRP A 109 4.76 16.21 9.53
C TRP A 109 5.55 14.90 9.56
N ASP A 110 4.93 13.83 10.03
CA ASP A 110 5.52 12.49 10.16
C ASP A 110 5.08 11.58 9.01
N VAL A 111 3.76 11.49 8.80
CA VAL A 111 3.12 10.68 7.74
C VAL A 111 2.22 11.55 6.89
N SER A 112 2.04 11.21 5.62
CA SER A 112 1.11 11.93 4.74
C SER A 112 0.20 10.98 3.99
N ALA A 113 -0.96 11.50 3.58
CA ALA A 113 -1.88 10.85 2.64
C ALA A 113 -2.11 11.76 1.44
N ASP A 114 -2.17 11.18 0.25
CA ASP A 114 -2.45 11.87 -1.00
C ASP A 114 -3.73 11.36 -1.65
N VAL A 115 -4.38 12.25 -2.40
CA VAL A 115 -5.57 11.96 -3.21
C VAL A 115 -5.40 10.75 -4.15
N ASN A 116 -4.18 10.43 -4.57
CA ASN A 116 -3.84 9.29 -5.41
C ASN A 116 -3.47 8.02 -4.62
N PHE A 117 -4.00 7.85 -3.39
CA PHE A 117 -3.76 6.68 -2.54
C PHE A 117 -2.29 6.45 -2.14
N ILE A 118 -1.51 7.53 -2.05
CA ILE A 118 -0.13 7.46 -1.58
C ILE A 118 -0.12 7.76 -0.09
N VAL A 119 0.39 6.82 0.71
CA VAL A 119 0.75 7.05 2.11
C VAL A 119 2.26 6.95 2.25
N THR A 120 2.90 7.99 2.79
CA THR A 120 4.36 8.06 2.90
C THR A 120 4.81 8.71 4.21
N VAL A 121 6.10 8.60 4.52
CA VAL A 121 6.78 9.33 5.60
C VAL A 121 7.53 10.54 5.05
N ASN A 122 7.88 11.46 5.94
CA ASN A 122 8.69 12.63 5.64
C ASN A 122 10.19 12.29 5.51
N SER A 123 10.51 11.51 4.48
CA SER A 123 11.87 11.02 4.21
C SER A 123 12.89 12.14 3.97
N GLY A 124 12.45 13.29 3.44
CA GLY A 124 13.29 14.49 3.30
C GLY A 124 13.78 15.05 4.65
N CYS A 125 13.13 14.69 5.75
CA CYS A 125 13.51 15.04 7.11
C CYS A 125 13.93 13.83 7.94
N GLN A 126 14.48 12.80 7.27
CA GLN A 126 15.00 11.58 7.89
C GLN A 126 13.95 10.71 8.58
N ALA A 127 12.65 10.91 8.27
CA ALA A 127 11.66 9.94 8.70
C ALA A 127 11.80 8.66 7.87
N GLY A 128 11.47 7.55 8.49
CA GLY A 128 11.53 6.24 7.87
C GLY A 128 10.47 5.32 8.45
N SER A 129 10.30 4.17 7.82
CA SER A 129 9.33 3.17 8.23
C SER A 129 9.85 1.76 8.00
N PHE A 130 9.29 0.84 8.77
CA PHE A 130 9.56 -0.58 8.71
C PHE A 130 8.26 -1.34 8.94
N PRO A 131 7.83 -2.22 8.01
CA PRO A 131 6.60 -2.99 8.17
C PRO A 131 6.70 -3.96 9.35
N LEU A 132 5.58 -4.23 10.01
CA LEU A 132 5.51 -5.35 10.94
C LEU A 132 5.64 -6.67 10.20
N ASP A 133 6.28 -7.64 10.85
CA ASP A 133 6.27 -9.03 10.40
C ASP A 133 4.87 -9.65 10.56
N VAL A 134 4.57 -10.68 9.77
CA VAL A 134 3.27 -11.40 9.78
C VAL A 134 2.94 -12.02 11.14
N THR A 135 3.93 -12.24 11.99
CA THR A 135 3.78 -12.77 13.35
C THR A 135 3.47 -11.69 14.40
N GLN A 136 3.62 -10.41 14.03
CA GLN A 136 3.42 -9.27 14.92
C GLN A 136 2.02 -8.68 14.73
N THR A 137 1.51 -8.03 15.78
CA THR A 137 0.23 -7.32 15.72
C THR A 137 0.39 -5.90 16.23
N PHE A 138 -0.47 -4.99 15.78
CA PHE A 138 -0.47 -3.60 16.25
C PHE A 138 -0.56 -3.49 17.78
N ALA A 139 -1.41 -4.31 18.41
CA ALA A 139 -1.59 -4.32 19.86
C ALA A 139 -0.45 -5.04 20.60
N GLY A 140 0.08 -6.13 20.03
CA GLY A 140 1.12 -6.94 20.66
C GLY A 140 2.54 -6.39 20.53
N THR A 141 2.77 -5.45 19.60
CA THR A 141 4.07 -4.79 19.43
C THR A 141 4.34 -3.86 20.61
N THR A 142 5.54 -3.97 21.21
CA THR A 142 5.90 -3.23 22.44
C THR A 142 6.86 -2.08 22.19
N ALA A 143 7.68 -2.17 21.14
CA ALA A 143 8.60 -1.13 20.70
C ALA A 143 8.51 -0.95 19.18
N ALA A 144 8.75 0.27 18.73
CA ALA A 144 8.98 0.60 17.34
C ALA A 144 10.48 0.76 17.05
N SER A 145 11.29 1.25 17.99
CA SER A 145 12.72 1.57 17.84
C SER A 145 13.64 0.39 17.58
N ASP A 146 13.14 -0.83 17.71
CA ASP A 146 13.82 -2.11 17.53
C ASP A 146 13.79 -2.61 16.08
N ALA A 147 13.33 -1.78 15.14
CA ALA A 147 13.43 -2.11 13.72
C ALA A 147 14.91 -2.21 13.28
N PRO A 148 15.27 -3.20 12.43
CA PRO A 148 16.66 -3.40 12.01
C PRO A 148 17.17 -2.26 11.11
N GLU A 149 16.29 -1.70 10.27
CA GLU A 149 16.58 -0.56 9.40
C GLU A 149 15.28 0.19 9.08
N TYR A 150 15.33 1.52 9.02
CA TYR A 150 14.21 2.34 8.57
C TYR A 150 14.43 2.82 7.14
N GLY A 151 13.48 2.52 6.26
CA GLY A 151 13.48 2.98 4.87
C GLY A 151 12.52 4.14 4.64
N PRO A 152 12.66 4.93 3.57
CA PRO A 152 11.86 6.14 3.36
C PRO A 152 10.39 5.89 2.91
N PHE A 153 9.86 4.67 3.02
CA PHE A 153 8.57 4.30 2.41
C PHE A 153 7.67 3.47 3.33
N LEU A 154 6.41 3.94 3.50
CA LEU A 154 5.43 3.38 4.44
C LEU A 154 4.55 2.26 3.88
N ALA A 155 4.59 2.00 2.59
CA ALA A 155 4.01 0.84 1.93
C ALA A 155 4.34 0.98 0.45
N ARG A 156 4.76 -0.09 -0.21
CA ARG A 156 4.51 -0.22 -1.64
C ARG A 156 3.06 -0.66 -1.76
N ILE A 157 2.35 -0.19 -2.77
CA ILE A 157 1.05 -0.77 -3.16
C ILE A 157 1.23 -2.29 -3.15
N SER A 158 0.47 -3.01 -2.34
CA SER A 158 0.39 -4.47 -2.43
C SER A 158 -1.07 -4.91 -2.51
N GLY A 159 -1.20 -6.06 -3.15
CA GLY A 159 -2.33 -6.51 -3.92
C GLY A 159 -1.74 -7.26 -5.13
N PRO A 160 -2.53 -8.02 -5.91
CA PRO A 160 -2.04 -8.81 -7.05
C PRO A 160 -1.48 -7.94 -8.21
N ILE A 161 -1.38 -6.62 -8.01
CA ILE A 161 -0.58 -5.71 -8.81
C ILE A 161 0.71 -5.46 -8.02
N PRO A 162 1.87 -5.80 -8.56
CA PRO A 162 3.12 -5.93 -7.82
C PRO A 162 3.54 -4.71 -7.05
N SER A 163 4.21 -5.01 -5.95
CA SER A 163 4.90 -4.05 -5.11
C SER A 163 6.09 -3.34 -5.80
N SER A 164 6.48 -3.76 -7.00
CA SER A 164 7.60 -3.17 -7.75
C SER A 164 7.50 -3.42 -9.25
N PHE A 165 7.93 -2.44 -10.07
CA PHE A 165 8.21 -2.64 -11.50
C PHE A 165 9.43 -3.56 -11.76
N SER A 166 10.08 -4.04 -10.71
CA SER A 166 11.16 -5.03 -10.76
C SER A 166 10.73 -6.42 -10.31
N ASP A 167 9.44 -6.60 -9.98
CA ASP A 167 8.90 -7.88 -9.55
C ASP A 167 8.70 -8.79 -10.78
N PRO A 168 9.32 -9.99 -10.83
CA PRO A 168 9.12 -10.90 -11.96
C PRO A 168 7.67 -11.37 -12.14
N GLU A 169 6.85 -11.29 -11.10
CA GLU A 169 5.42 -11.64 -11.14
C GLU A 169 4.54 -10.47 -11.65
N ALA A 170 5.18 -9.32 -11.94
CA ALA A 170 4.52 -8.14 -12.46
C ALA A 170 3.84 -8.30 -13.79
N PRO A 171 2.77 -7.54 -14.07
CA PRO A 171 2.24 -7.45 -15.42
C PRO A 171 3.18 -6.62 -16.32
N PHE A 172 4.03 -5.79 -15.72
CA PHE A 172 5.01 -4.94 -16.41
C PHE A 172 6.34 -4.84 -15.67
N LEU A 173 7.44 -4.81 -16.44
CA LEU A 173 8.75 -4.37 -16.00
C LEU A 173 9.06 -2.97 -16.57
N TYR A 174 9.93 -2.22 -15.92
CA TYR A 174 10.30 -0.87 -16.37
C TYR A 174 11.72 -0.80 -16.92
N ASP A 175 11.89 -0.05 -18.01
CA ASP A 175 13.19 0.42 -18.53
C ASP A 175 14.17 -0.69 -18.95
N LEU A 176 13.65 -1.80 -19.48
CA LEU A 176 14.47 -2.95 -19.89
C LEU A 176 15.45 -2.62 -21.05
N ALA A 177 15.16 -1.58 -21.83
CA ALA A 177 15.96 -1.17 -22.98
C ALA A 177 16.55 0.25 -22.83
N ALA A 178 16.61 0.79 -21.60
CA ALA A 178 16.99 2.19 -21.35
C ALA A 178 16.12 3.22 -22.11
N ASP A 179 14.86 2.85 -22.38
CA ASP A 179 13.89 3.63 -23.15
C ASP A 179 12.80 4.25 -22.28
N GLN A 180 12.88 4.07 -20.96
CA GLN A 180 11.91 4.55 -19.96
C GLN A 180 10.49 4.03 -20.20
N ARG A 181 10.36 2.80 -20.72
CA ARG A 181 9.05 2.19 -21.03
C ARG A 181 8.67 1.04 -20.11
N LEU A 182 7.35 0.87 -19.93
CA LEU A 182 6.77 -0.33 -19.34
C LEU A 182 6.70 -1.45 -20.38
N THR A 183 7.34 -2.57 -20.08
CA THR A 183 7.38 -3.76 -20.93
C THR A 183 6.52 -4.85 -20.30
N PRO A 184 5.53 -5.42 -21.01
CA PRO A 184 4.75 -6.54 -20.49
C PRO A 184 5.64 -7.75 -20.17
N THR A 185 5.39 -8.41 -19.04
CA THR A 185 6.06 -9.69 -18.69
C THR A 185 5.44 -10.89 -19.38
N PHE A 186 4.24 -10.73 -19.91
CA PHE A 186 3.41 -11.81 -20.45
C PHE A 186 3.08 -12.89 -19.40
N ASN A 187 3.07 -12.55 -18.11
CA ASN A 187 2.49 -13.43 -17.09
C ASN A 187 0.99 -13.66 -17.37
N THR A 188 0.54 -14.90 -17.18
CA THR A 188 -0.88 -15.26 -17.35
C THR A 188 -1.55 -15.30 -15.99
N TYR A 189 -2.53 -14.44 -15.79
CA TYR A 189 -3.30 -14.34 -14.57
C TYR A 189 -4.59 -15.14 -14.71
N LEU A 190 -4.97 -15.85 -13.64
CA LEU A 190 -6.29 -16.44 -13.54
C LEU A 190 -7.20 -15.47 -12.79
N ILE A 191 -8.34 -15.15 -13.39
CA ILE A 191 -9.30 -14.22 -12.83
C ILE A 191 -10.66 -14.92 -12.78
N ARG A 192 -11.30 -14.88 -11.62
CA ARG A 192 -12.66 -15.39 -11.45
C ARG A 192 -13.65 -14.24 -11.45
N VAL A 193 -14.65 -14.31 -12.32
CA VAL A 193 -15.76 -13.35 -12.42
C VAL A 193 -17.06 -14.12 -12.25
N GLY A 194 -17.65 -14.06 -11.04
CA GLY A 194 -18.78 -14.90 -10.68
C GLY A 194 -18.41 -16.39 -10.70
N THR A 195 -19.10 -17.16 -11.54
CA THR A 195 -18.82 -18.59 -11.75
C THR A 195 -17.77 -18.85 -12.83
N ASP A 196 -17.39 -17.83 -13.59
CA ASP A 196 -16.55 -18.00 -14.78
C ASP A 196 -15.09 -17.75 -14.43
N THR A 197 -14.20 -18.61 -14.92
CA THR A 197 -12.75 -18.46 -14.76
C THR A 197 -12.15 -18.07 -16.10
N TRP A 198 -11.27 -17.08 -16.08
CA TRP A 198 -10.60 -16.53 -17.24
C TRP A 198 -9.10 -16.63 -17.06
N LYS A 199 -8.38 -16.92 -18.13
CA LYS A 199 -6.97 -16.55 -18.24
C LYS A 199 -6.89 -15.17 -18.89
N LEU A 200 -6.14 -14.26 -18.27
CA LEU A 200 -5.86 -12.93 -18.77
C LEU A 200 -4.35 -12.76 -18.91
N GLN A 201 -3.94 -12.12 -19.98
CA GLN A 201 -2.55 -11.70 -20.16
C GLN A 201 -2.52 -10.29 -20.70
N LEU A 202 -1.71 -9.45 -20.08
CA LEU A 202 -1.42 -8.10 -20.55
C LEU A 202 -0.35 -8.18 -21.63
N ILE A 203 -0.57 -7.49 -22.74
CA ILE A 203 0.29 -7.56 -23.93
C ILE A 203 0.80 -6.20 -24.39
N ASP A 204 0.23 -5.10 -23.89
CA ASP A 204 0.76 -3.76 -24.11
C ASP A 204 0.31 -2.80 -23.01
N TYR A 205 0.99 -1.67 -22.88
CA TYR A 205 0.62 -0.50 -22.08
C TYR A 205 0.42 0.76 -22.93
N TYR A 206 0.91 0.75 -24.16
CA TYR A 206 0.93 1.93 -25.03
C TYR A 206 -0.11 1.82 -26.15
N SER A 207 -0.57 2.98 -26.62
CA SER A 207 -1.39 3.06 -27.82
C SER A 207 -0.56 2.71 -29.07
N PRO A 208 -1.21 2.49 -30.24
CA PRO A 208 -0.48 2.34 -31.51
C PRO A 208 0.40 3.54 -31.87
N THR A 209 0.13 4.72 -31.28
CA THR A 209 0.93 5.94 -31.45
C THR A 209 1.95 6.17 -30.32
N GLY A 210 2.07 5.23 -29.38
CA GLY A 210 3.06 5.27 -28.30
C GLY A 210 2.63 6.05 -27.05
N GLN A 211 1.35 6.43 -26.92
CA GLN A 211 0.86 7.10 -25.70
C GLN A 211 0.73 6.10 -24.56
N SER A 212 1.20 6.46 -23.35
CA SER A 212 1.08 5.65 -22.13
C SER A 212 -0.37 5.59 -21.61
N GLY A 213 -0.69 4.53 -20.86
CA GLY A 213 -1.99 4.39 -20.19
C GLY A 213 -3.08 3.72 -21.03
N TYR A 214 -2.68 2.99 -22.08
CA TYR A 214 -3.56 2.28 -22.99
C TYR A 214 -3.26 0.77 -22.91
N PRO A 215 -3.57 0.12 -21.76
CA PRO A 215 -3.29 -1.29 -21.60
C PRO A 215 -4.06 -2.13 -22.61
N THR A 216 -3.35 -3.03 -23.29
CA THR A 216 -3.95 -4.03 -24.15
C THR A 216 -3.86 -5.38 -23.48
N LEU A 217 -4.98 -6.09 -23.43
CA LEU A 217 -5.11 -7.40 -22.81
C LEU A 217 -5.71 -8.41 -23.78
N ARG A 218 -5.28 -9.66 -23.66
CA ARG A 218 -5.94 -10.81 -24.26
C ARG A 218 -6.46 -11.71 -23.16
N PHE A 219 -7.62 -12.31 -23.40
CA PHE A 219 -8.27 -13.13 -22.41
C PHE A 219 -8.98 -14.31 -23.06
N GLN A 220 -9.18 -15.37 -22.28
CA GLN A 220 -9.95 -16.53 -22.69
C GLN A 220 -10.64 -17.12 -21.47
N ARG A 221 -11.96 -17.33 -21.58
CA ARG A 221 -12.71 -18.10 -20.58
C ARG A 221 -12.26 -19.56 -20.64
N ILE A 222 -12.05 -20.16 -19.49
CA ILE A 222 -11.62 -21.54 -19.35
C ILE A 222 -12.61 -22.40 -18.53
N GLN A 223 -13.55 -21.77 -17.81
CA GLN A 223 -14.68 -22.42 -17.13
C GLN A 223 -15.83 -21.43 -17.02
#